data_AF-A0A976KL44-F1
#
_entry.id   AF-A0A976KL44-F1
#
_cell.length_a   1.000
_cell.length_b   1.000
_cell.length_c   1.000
_cell.angle_alpha   90.00
_cell.angle_beta   90.00
_cell.angle_gamma   90.00
#
_symmetry.space_group_name_H-M   'P 1'
#
loop_
_entity.id
_entity.type
_entity.pdbx_description
1 polymer ?
#
loop_
_entity_poly.entity_id
_entity_poly.type
_entity_poly.pdbx_seq_one_letter_code
_entity_poly.pdbx_strand_id
1 'polypeptide(L)'
;MRQKQNRRYLQLFNLSFLDVVSCGFGAVIMLVLISHTSESTTIRNDNNVAGLLKNIFEYEKHITEKHDLLESLKEQLSVERTKAESLKKTLEQLELRSEADKTKLEKLGEDIQGLELVQSSQKRASITPDTAKKRDIMSGGIPVDSDYVIFIIDTSGSMRQIWRRVISELRNVLDIHPKVEGFQVLSDNGAYLLSGYSRRWIPDTAAARKNALKLISGWNTSSNSSPVEGLQVALKTYARSGKNISIYIFGDDYTGSSYDPVLNALDKLNRNRINGDPLVKVHAIGFVTSQSTNRFGILMREVTKRNRGTFLALPIR
;
A
#
# COMPACT_ATOMS: atom_id res chain seq x y z
N MET A 1 94.77 -76.12 90.32
CA MET A 1 95.49 -74.92 89.85
C MET A 1 94.86 -74.42 88.56
N ARG A 2 94.50 -73.13 88.55
CA ARG A 2 94.19 -72.18 87.44
C ARG A 2 93.84 -72.69 86.03
N GLN A 3 92.69 -72.19 85.55
CA GLN A 3 92.15 -72.21 84.18
C GLN A 3 93.17 -71.89 83.07
N LYS A 4 92.92 -72.45 81.88
CA LYS A 4 93.12 -71.73 80.62
C LYS A 4 91.92 -71.93 79.70
N GLN A 5 90.97 -71.00 79.76
CA GLN A 5 89.93 -70.85 78.74
C GLN A 5 90.60 -70.49 77.41
N ASN A 6 90.50 -71.37 76.41
CA ASN A 6 90.74 -70.97 75.04
C ASN A 6 89.54 -70.15 74.58
N ARG A 7 89.70 -68.83 74.55
CA ARG A 7 88.79 -67.91 73.86
C ARG A 7 88.68 -68.37 72.42
N ARG A 8 87.50 -68.86 72.02
CA ARG A 8 87.14 -69.02 70.61
C ARG A 8 87.28 -67.65 69.97
N TYR A 9 88.28 -67.49 69.09
CA TYR A 9 88.31 -66.38 68.16
C TYR A 9 87.02 -66.48 67.34
N LEU A 10 86.10 -65.56 67.57
CA LEU A 10 84.96 -65.35 66.68
C LEU A 10 85.55 -64.91 65.34
N GLN A 11 85.73 -65.86 64.42
CA GLN A 11 85.95 -65.50 63.03
C GLN A 11 84.68 -64.78 62.59
N LEU A 12 84.76 -63.45 62.47
CA LEU A 12 83.66 -62.58 62.07
C LEU A 12 83.08 -62.91 60.68
N PHE A 13 83.67 -63.87 59.97
CA PHE A 13 83.22 -64.39 58.68
C PHE A 13 83.30 -65.92 58.67
N ASN A 14 82.42 -66.59 59.41
CA ASN A 14 82.21 -68.04 59.29
C ASN A 14 81.23 -68.33 58.13
N LEU A 15 81.39 -69.46 57.43
CA LEU A 15 80.53 -69.84 56.30
C LEU A 15 79.04 -69.81 56.67
N SER A 16 78.71 -70.21 57.90
CA SER A 16 77.34 -70.16 58.45
C SER A 16 76.81 -68.74 58.70
N PHE A 17 77.68 -67.74 58.91
CA PHE A 17 77.28 -66.33 59.02
C PHE A 17 76.92 -65.77 57.65
N LEU A 18 77.69 -66.11 56.61
CA LEU A 18 77.39 -65.73 55.22
C LEU A 18 76.04 -66.32 54.78
N ASP A 19 75.72 -67.54 55.20
CA ASP A 19 74.45 -68.21 54.87
C ASP A 19 73.24 -67.55 55.55
N VAL A 20 73.37 -67.15 56.83
CA VAL A 20 72.31 -66.43 57.56
C VAL A 20 72.12 -65.02 57.03
N VAL A 21 73.20 -64.31 56.69
CA VAL A 21 73.12 -62.97 56.09
C VAL A 21 72.58 -63.06 54.65
N SER A 22 72.95 -64.08 53.88
CA SER A 22 72.43 -64.32 52.54
C SER A 22 70.94 -64.67 52.56
N CYS A 23 70.51 -65.53 53.48
CA CYS A 23 69.09 -65.87 53.66
C CYS A 23 68.27 -64.67 54.16
N GLY A 24 68.81 -63.90 55.12
CA GLY A 24 68.15 -62.70 55.63
C GLY A 24 68.06 -61.59 54.59
N PHE A 25 69.14 -61.34 53.85
CA PHE A 25 69.15 -60.35 52.77
C PHE A 25 68.28 -60.78 51.59
N GLY A 26 68.23 -62.09 51.27
CA GLY A 26 67.31 -62.64 50.28
C GLY A 26 65.84 -62.48 50.68
N ALA A 27 65.52 -62.67 51.97
CA ALA A 27 64.18 -62.43 52.49
C ALA A 27 63.80 -60.94 52.43
N VAL A 28 64.74 -60.04 52.74
CA VAL A 28 64.53 -58.58 52.60
C VAL A 28 64.37 -58.19 51.14
N ILE A 29 65.17 -58.71 50.21
CA ILE A 29 65.01 -58.49 48.76
C ILE A 29 63.65 -59.01 48.28
N MET A 30 63.23 -60.19 48.73
CA MET A 30 61.88 -60.70 48.42
C MET A 30 60.79 -59.80 48.98
N LEU A 31 60.94 -59.32 50.22
CA LEU A 31 59.99 -58.38 50.82
C LEU A 31 59.95 -57.06 50.06
N VAL A 32 61.09 -56.55 49.59
CA VAL A 32 61.18 -55.31 48.79
C VAL A 32 60.59 -55.53 47.41
N LEU A 33 60.83 -56.67 46.76
CA LEU A 33 60.23 -57.02 45.46
C LEU A 33 58.71 -57.20 45.59
N ILE A 34 58.24 -57.91 46.63
CA ILE A 34 56.82 -58.08 46.90
C ILE A 34 56.18 -56.73 47.29
N SER A 35 56.85 -55.93 48.11
CA SER A 35 56.39 -54.59 48.51
C SER A 35 56.33 -53.62 47.34
N HIS A 36 57.30 -53.67 46.41
CA HIS A 36 57.28 -52.85 45.19
C HIS A 36 56.27 -53.34 44.15
N THR A 37 55.78 -54.58 44.24
CA THR A 37 54.65 -55.04 43.41
C THR A 37 53.28 -54.59 43.93
N SER A 38 53.22 -53.95 45.11
CA SER A 38 51.97 -53.38 45.66
C SER A 38 51.57 -52.03 45.02
N GLU A 39 52.41 -51.42 44.19
CA GLU A 39 51.98 -50.33 43.29
C GLU A 39 51.36 -50.86 41.99
N SER A 40 50.87 -52.10 42.00
CA SER A 40 49.85 -52.54 41.04
C SER A 40 48.46 -52.00 41.43
N THR A 41 48.33 -50.68 41.59
CA THR A 41 47.05 -49.98 41.46
C THR A 41 46.80 -49.57 40.00
N THR A 42 47.44 -50.23 39.04
CA THR A 42 47.18 -50.04 37.60
C THR A 42 46.06 -50.92 37.06
N ILE A 43 45.35 -51.69 37.90
CA ILE A 43 44.24 -52.55 37.46
C ILE A 43 42.97 -52.28 38.28
N ARG A 44 42.55 -51.00 38.35
CA ARG A 44 41.15 -50.64 38.63
C ARG A 44 40.78 -49.21 38.22
N ASN A 45 41.53 -48.59 37.31
CA ASN A 45 41.23 -47.24 36.83
C ASN A 45 41.18 -47.09 35.31
N ASP A 46 41.71 -48.00 34.49
CA ASP A 46 41.65 -47.87 33.02
C ASP A 46 40.23 -48.00 32.46
N ASN A 47 39.41 -48.90 33.02
CA ASN A 47 37.99 -48.99 32.65
C ASN A 47 37.22 -47.71 33.06
N ASN A 48 37.64 -47.06 34.14
CA ASN A 48 37.06 -45.78 34.58
C ASN A 48 37.55 -44.63 33.70
N VAL A 49 38.83 -44.57 33.33
CA VAL A 49 39.39 -43.49 32.49
C VAL A 49 38.88 -43.59 31.06
N ALA A 50 38.86 -44.78 30.47
CA ALA A 50 38.28 -45.01 29.14
C ALA A 50 36.76 -44.76 29.13
N GLY A 51 36.05 -45.17 30.20
CA GLY A 51 34.63 -44.85 30.38
C GLY A 51 34.36 -43.35 30.55
N LEU A 52 35.20 -42.64 31.32
CA LEU A 52 35.13 -41.20 31.50
C LEU A 52 35.44 -40.44 30.20
N LEU A 53 36.45 -40.86 29.43
CA LEU A 53 36.76 -40.30 28.11
C LEU A 53 35.61 -40.50 27.13
N LYS A 54 35.01 -41.70 27.09
CA LYS A 54 33.82 -41.97 26.29
C LYS A 54 32.65 -41.05 26.69
N ASN A 55 32.40 -40.89 28.00
CA ASN A 55 31.37 -39.98 28.48
C ASN A 55 31.68 -38.53 28.11
N ILE A 56 32.94 -38.09 28.16
CA ILE A 56 33.34 -36.73 27.74
C ILE A 56 33.04 -36.51 26.26
N PHE A 57 33.39 -37.45 25.38
CA PHE A 57 33.06 -37.35 23.95
C PHE A 57 31.55 -37.36 23.69
N GLU A 58 30.79 -38.18 24.42
CA GLU A 58 29.32 -38.15 24.34
C GLU A 58 28.76 -36.81 24.83
N TYR A 59 29.29 -36.26 25.92
CA TYR A 59 28.89 -34.95 26.43
C TYR A 59 29.26 -33.81 25.49
N GLU A 60 30.46 -33.81 24.90
CA GLU A 60 30.86 -32.82 23.90
C GLU A 60 29.94 -32.88 22.69
N LYS A 61 29.65 -34.08 22.18
CA LYS A 61 28.68 -34.27 21.09
C LYS A 61 27.30 -33.75 21.46
N HIS A 62 26.80 -34.07 22.65
CA HIS A 62 25.51 -33.56 23.13
C HIS A 62 25.51 -32.04 23.34
N ILE A 63 26.63 -31.44 23.72
CA ILE A 63 26.77 -29.99 23.84
C ILE A 63 26.70 -29.36 22.44
N THR A 64 27.38 -29.91 21.44
CA THR A 64 27.30 -29.42 20.06
C THR A 64 25.90 -29.56 19.49
N GLU A 65 25.26 -30.74 19.63
CA GLU A 65 23.88 -30.96 19.18
C GLU A 65 22.89 -30.00 19.85
N LYS A 66 23.03 -29.76 21.15
CA LYS A 66 22.20 -28.78 21.88
C LYS A 66 22.48 -27.34 21.44
N HIS A 67 23.72 -27.02 21.10
CA HIS A 67 24.10 -25.70 20.62
C HIS A 67 23.45 -25.43 19.25
N ASP A 68 23.53 -26.39 18.34
CA ASP A 68 22.90 -26.29 17.01
C ASP A 68 21.37 -26.19 17.13
N LEU A 69 20.77 -26.99 18.03
CA LEU A 69 19.34 -26.90 18.31
C LEU A 69 18.96 -25.52 18.88
N LEU A 70 19.75 -24.99 19.83
CA LEU A 70 19.52 -23.66 20.40
C LEU A 70 19.61 -22.57 19.34
N GLU A 71 20.55 -22.66 18.42
CA GLU A 71 20.70 -21.67 17.36
C GLU A 71 19.53 -21.74 16.37
N SER A 72 19.09 -22.95 15.99
CA SER A 72 17.89 -23.13 15.17
C SER A 72 16.62 -22.60 15.84
N LEU A 73 16.46 -22.81 17.16
CA LEU A 73 15.33 -22.30 17.93
C LEU A 73 15.36 -20.78 18.05
N LYS A 74 16.54 -20.16 18.20
CA LYS A 74 16.67 -18.70 18.18
C LYS A 74 16.28 -18.13 16.82
N GLU A 75 16.70 -18.77 15.74
CA GLU A 75 16.35 -18.34 14.39
C GLU A 75 14.83 -18.43 14.17
N GLN A 76 14.20 -19.55 14.55
CA GLN A 76 12.73 -19.70 14.50
C GLN A 76 12.03 -18.65 15.36
N LEU A 77 12.51 -18.39 16.57
CA LEU A 77 11.95 -17.37 17.46
C LEU A 77 12.08 -15.96 16.86
N SER A 78 13.17 -15.68 16.15
CA SER A 78 13.34 -14.39 15.45
C SER A 78 12.33 -14.23 14.31
N VAL A 79 12.10 -15.30 13.53
CA VAL A 79 11.10 -15.32 12.45
C VAL A 79 9.70 -15.14 13.02
N GLU A 80 9.32 -15.86 14.08
CA GLU A 80 8.03 -15.71 14.73
C GLU A 80 7.84 -14.32 15.35
N ARG A 81 8.90 -13.70 15.92
CA ARG A 81 8.85 -12.31 16.38
C ARG A 81 8.57 -11.33 15.25
N THR A 82 9.26 -11.47 14.11
CA THR A 82 9.00 -10.59 12.96
C THR A 82 7.58 -10.76 12.40
N LYS A 83 7.05 -11.99 12.37
CA LYS A 83 5.65 -12.25 12.03
C LYS A 83 4.71 -11.59 13.02
N ALA A 84 4.93 -11.75 14.32
CA ALA A 84 4.10 -11.13 15.36
C ALA A 84 4.09 -9.60 15.27
N GLU A 85 5.24 -8.97 14.99
CA GLU A 85 5.31 -7.52 14.75
C GLU A 85 4.56 -7.10 13.49
N SER A 86 4.64 -7.88 12.41
CA SER A 86 3.88 -7.60 11.19
C SER A 86 2.37 -7.73 11.42
N LEU A 87 1.94 -8.75 12.16
CA LEU A 87 0.55 -8.98 12.55
C LEU A 87 0.03 -7.83 13.43
N LYS A 88 0.83 -7.38 14.40
CA LYS A 88 0.49 -6.23 15.24
C LYS A 88 0.28 -4.97 14.40
N LYS A 89 1.17 -4.69 13.45
CA LYS A 89 1.00 -3.55 12.51
C LYS A 89 -0.26 -3.69 11.66
N THR A 90 -0.59 -4.88 11.19
CA THR A 90 -1.83 -5.10 10.43
C THR A 90 -3.08 -4.90 11.30
N LEU A 91 -3.02 -5.26 12.57
CA LEU A 91 -4.11 -5.10 13.52
C LEU A 91 -4.35 -3.61 13.84
N GLU A 92 -3.27 -2.84 14.10
CA GLU A 92 -3.36 -1.38 14.26
C GLU A 92 -3.94 -0.70 13.00
N GLN A 93 -3.55 -1.16 11.80
CA GLN A 93 -4.12 -0.65 10.55
C GLN A 93 -5.61 -0.99 10.38
N LEU A 94 -6.03 -2.18 10.81
CA LEU A 94 -7.43 -2.60 10.78
C LEU A 94 -8.28 -1.82 11.77
N GLU A 95 -7.78 -1.56 12.98
CA GLU A 95 -8.46 -0.74 13.98
C GLU A 95 -8.65 0.71 13.48
N LEU A 96 -7.62 1.30 12.88
CA LEU A 96 -7.73 2.64 12.28
C LEU A 96 -8.76 2.68 11.13
N ARG A 97 -8.83 1.62 10.32
CA ARG A 97 -9.86 1.50 9.27
C ARG A 97 -11.26 1.35 9.85
N SER A 98 -11.44 0.54 10.90
CA SER A 98 -12.72 0.38 11.58
C SER A 98 -13.26 1.71 12.09
N GLU A 99 -12.42 2.55 12.72
CA GLU A 99 -12.91 3.84 13.24
C GLU A 99 -13.15 4.86 12.13
N ALA A 100 -12.38 4.80 11.04
CA ALA A 100 -12.69 5.54 9.82
C ALA A 100 -14.05 5.11 9.22
N ASP A 101 -14.38 3.82 9.26
CA ASP A 101 -15.65 3.30 8.76
C ASP A 101 -16.83 3.65 9.68
N LYS A 102 -16.65 3.64 11.01
CA LYS A 102 -17.68 4.12 11.95
C LYS A 102 -18.00 5.60 11.75
N THR A 103 -16.98 6.46 11.64
CA THR A 103 -17.20 7.89 11.39
C THR A 103 -17.83 8.15 10.02
N LYS A 104 -17.58 7.28 9.04
CA LYS A 104 -18.26 7.31 7.74
C LYS A 104 -19.74 6.94 7.87
N LEU A 105 -20.07 5.93 8.68
CA LEU A 105 -21.45 5.51 8.96
C LEU A 105 -22.27 6.59 9.67
N GLU A 106 -21.69 7.30 10.65
CA GLU A 106 -22.36 8.41 11.32
C GLU A 106 -22.71 9.55 10.34
N LYS A 107 -21.77 9.89 9.44
CA LYS A 107 -21.98 10.92 8.40
C LYS A 107 -23.02 10.51 7.36
N LEU A 108 -23.08 9.22 7.00
CA LEU A 108 -24.13 8.67 6.13
C LEU A 108 -25.53 8.84 6.76
N GLY A 109 -25.65 8.77 8.09
CA GLY A 109 -26.89 9.03 8.80
C GLY A 109 -27.36 10.49 8.70
N GLU A 110 -26.42 11.45 8.77
CA GLU A 110 -26.71 12.88 8.60
C GLU A 110 -27.07 13.24 7.13
N ASP A 111 -26.39 12.61 6.16
CA ASP A 111 -26.63 12.81 4.72
C ASP A 111 -28.06 12.39 4.30
N ILE A 112 -28.61 11.34 4.91
CA ILE A 112 -29.99 10.90 4.66
C ILE A 112 -31.00 11.99 5.07
N GLN A 113 -30.76 12.70 6.19
CA GLN A 113 -31.62 13.80 6.63
C GLN A 113 -31.51 15.02 5.71
N GLY A 114 -30.31 15.29 5.17
CA GLY A 114 -30.10 16.39 4.20
C GLY A 114 -30.81 16.15 2.86
N LEU A 115 -30.83 14.91 2.37
CA LEU A 115 -31.48 14.52 1.11
C LEU A 115 -33.01 14.69 1.17
N GLU A 116 -33.63 14.40 2.32
CA GLU A 116 -35.06 14.60 2.54
C GLU A 116 -35.45 16.09 2.42
N LEU A 117 -34.61 16.98 2.93
CA LEU A 117 -34.76 18.43 2.82
C LEU A 117 -34.69 18.93 1.37
N VAL A 118 -33.76 18.40 0.57
CA VAL A 118 -33.59 18.77 -0.85
C VAL A 118 -34.80 18.33 -1.68
N GLN A 119 -35.32 17.12 -1.46
CA GLN A 119 -36.49 16.63 -2.17
C GLN A 119 -37.73 17.50 -1.93
N SER A 120 -37.88 18.05 -0.72
CA SER A 120 -38.97 18.98 -0.39
C SER A 120 -38.87 20.32 -1.16
N SER A 121 -37.65 20.79 -1.43
CA SER A 121 -37.39 22.03 -2.16
C SER A 121 -37.67 21.90 -3.66
N GLN A 122 -37.38 20.73 -4.24
CA GLN A 122 -37.54 20.46 -5.67
C GLN A 122 -39.02 20.42 -6.11
N LYS A 123 -39.91 19.97 -5.23
CA LYS A 123 -41.37 20.01 -5.46
C LYS A 123 -41.92 21.44 -5.56
N ARG A 124 -41.28 22.43 -4.94
CA ARG A 124 -41.74 23.83 -4.95
C ARG A 124 -41.35 24.59 -6.22
N ALA A 125 -40.33 24.12 -6.94
CA ALA A 125 -39.77 24.81 -8.12
C ALA A 125 -40.44 24.42 -9.46
N SER A 126 -41.36 23.44 -9.49
CA SER A 126 -41.98 22.93 -10.74
C SER A 126 -43.25 23.68 -11.19
N ILE A 127 -43.55 24.86 -10.62
CA ILE A 127 -44.81 25.60 -10.91
C ILE A 127 -44.51 27.00 -11.45
N THR A 128 -44.07 27.12 -12.71
CA THR A 128 -44.22 28.37 -13.48
C THR A 128 -44.28 28.07 -14.99
N PRO A 129 -45.28 28.57 -15.76
CA PRO A 129 -45.41 28.26 -17.17
C PRO A 129 -44.73 29.26 -18.14
N ASP A 130 -44.54 28.72 -19.33
CA ASP A 130 -43.79 29.11 -20.54
C ASP A 130 -44.34 30.33 -21.32
N THR A 131 -43.44 31.14 -21.90
CA THR A 131 -43.65 31.90 -23.16
C THR A 131 -42.33 32.37 -23.77
N ALA A 132 -41.95 31.81 -24.92
CA ALA A 132 -41.48 32.49 -26.15
C ALA A 132 -40.53 31.60 -26.98
N LYS A 133 -40.77 31.52 -28.31
CA LYS A 133 -39.85 30.92 -29.31
C LYS A 133 -38.47 31.58 -29.26
N LYS A 134 -37.57 31.05 -28.45
CA LYS A 134 -36.12 31.25 -28.46
C LYS A 134 -35.52 29.83 -28.50
N ARG A 135 -34.33 29.67 -29.10
CA ARG A 135 -33.58 28.39 -29.01
C ARG A 135 -33.69 27.89 -27.57
N ASP A 136 -34.11 26.66 -27.36
CA ASP A 136 -34.34 26.13 -26.02
C ASP A 136 -33.00 26.16 -25.27
N ILE A 137 -32.77 27.23 -24.50
CA ILE A 137 -31.45 27.57 -23.94
C ILE A 137 -31.06 26.50 -22.92
N MET A 138 -32.03 25.75 -22.41
CA MET A 138 -31.84 24.68 -21.45
C MET A 138 -32.40 23.38 -22.00
N SER A 139 -31.54 22.40 -22.26
CA SER A 139 -31.97 21.03 -22.52
C SER A 139 -31.67 20.18 -21.31
N GLY A 140 -32.70 19.63 -20.66
CA GLY A 140 -32.56 18.78 -19.48
C GLY A 140 -31.93 19.46 -18.26
N GLY A 141 -32.01 20.80 -18.15
CA GLY A 141 -31.40 21.58 -17.06
C GLY A 141 -29.98 22.07 -17.31
N ILE A 142 -29.39 21.78 -18.48
CA ILE A 142 -28.05 22.26 -18.86
C ILE A 142 -28.16 23.37 -19.92
N PRO A 143 -27.48 24.52 -19.75
CA PRO A 143 -27.40 25.53 -20.80
C PRO A 143 -26.65 25.03 -22.04
N VAL A 144 -27.26 25.13 -23.23
CA VAL A 144 -26.74 24.60 -24.51
C VAL A 144 -26.42 25.67 -25.57
N ASP A 145 -26.12 26.89 -25.14
CA ASP A 145 -25.94 28.07 -25.99
C ASP A 145 -24.48 28.37 -26.38
N SER A 146 -23.58 27.38 -26.35
CA SER A 146 -22.15 27.58 -26.70
C SER A 146 -21.79 27.15 -28.12
N ASP A 147 -20.93 27.96 -28.76
CA ASP A 147 -20.42 27.70 -30.12
C ASP A 147 -19.29 26.68 -30.12
N TYR A 148 -18.63 26.46 -28.97
CA TYR A 148 -17.53 25.51 -28.82
C TYR A 148 -17.69 24.69 -27.55
N VAL A 149 -17.35 23.39 -27.63
CA VAL A 149 -17.52 22.47 -26.50
C VAL A 149 -16.25 21.66 -26.23
N ILE A 150 -15.86 21.54 -24.97
CA ILE A 150 -14.74 20.69 -24.55
C ILE A 150 -15.26 19.61 -23.61
N PHE A 151 -14.97 18.35 -23.91
CA PHE A 151 -15.26 17.22 -23.04
C PHE A 151 -14.01 16.83 -22.28
N ILE A 152 -14.07 16.79 -20.96
CA ILE A 152 -13.02 16.27 -20.08
C ILE A 152 -13.56 14.97 -19.51
N ILE A 153 -12.89 13.86 -19.80
CA ILE A 153 -13.36 12.53 -19.42
C ILE A 153 -12.37 11.90 -18.47
N ASP A 154 -12.84 11.56 -17.27
CA ASP A 154 -12.08 10.74 -16.34
C ASP A 154 -11.92 9.32 -16.87
N THR A 155 -10.66 8.88 -16.90
CA THR A 155 -10.23 7.59 -17.41
C THR A 155 -9.83 6.61 -16.31
N SER A 156 -10.10 6.96 -15.04
CA SER A 156 -9.88 6.17 -13.83
C SER A 156 -10.50 4.76 -13.88
N GLY A 157 -9.93 3.85 -13.09
CA GLY A 157 -10.36 2.44 -13.07
C GLY A 157 -11.84 2.25 -12.70
N SER A 158 -12.39 3.08 -11.81
CA SER A 158 -13.80 3.05 -11.44
C SER A 158 -14.71 3.53 -12.58
N MET A 159 -14.31 4.59 -13.29
CA MET A 159 -15.00 5.02 -14.52
C MET A 159 -14.94 3.97 -15.63
N ARG A 160 -13.84 3.18 -15.70
CA ARG A 160 -13.73 2.06 -16.65
C ARG A 160 -14.75 0.96 -16.42
N GLN A 161 -15.07 0.65 -15.17
CA GLN A 161 -16.08 -0.36 -14.86
C GLN A 161 -17.45 0.00 -15.44
N ILE A 162 -17.74 1.31 -15.54
CA ILE A 162 -18.99 1.84 -16.11
C ILE A 162 -18.80 2.49 -17.48
N TRP A 163 -17.73 2.19 -18.21
CA TRP A 163 -17.34 2.92 -19.43
C TRP A 163 -18.43 2.97 -20.50
N ARG A 164 -19.19 1.87 -20.66
CA ARG A 164 -20.34 1.81 -21.58
C ARG A 164 -21.38 2.89 -21.26
N ARG A 165 -21.63 3.12 -19.97
CA ARG A 165 -22.54 4.15 -19.49
C ARG A 165 -21.98 5.54 -19.74
N VAL A 166 -20.70 5.77 -19.44
CA VAL A 166 -20.02 7.05 -19.71
C VAL A 166 -20.14 7.43 -21.19
N ILE A 167 -19.86 6.50 -22.10
CA ILE A 167 -20.01 6.72 -23.55
C ILE A 167 -21.47 7.01 -23.92
N SER A 168 -22.43 6.30 -23.31
CA SER A 168 -23.86 6.53 -23.57
C SER A 168 -24.28 7.95 -23.17
N GLU A 169 -23.85 8.42 -22.00
CA GLU A 169 -24.18 9.76 -21.53
C GLU A 169 -23.44 10.85 -22.33
N LEU A 170 -22.19 10.60 -22.72
CA LEU A 170 -21.47 11.48 -23.65
C LEU A 170 -22.22 11.61 -24.98
N ARG A 171 -22.73 10.49 -25.52
CA ARG A 171 -23.56 10.52 -26.72
C ARG A 171 -24.83 11.32 -26.50
N ASN A 172 -25.54 11.11 -25.39
CA ASN A 172 -26.74 11.87 -25.05
C ASN A 172 -26.45 13.38 -25.02
N VAL A 173 -25.35 13.80 -24.38
CA VAL A 173 -24.95 15.22 -24.33
C VAL A 173 -24.64 15.75 -25.72
N LEU A 174 -23.90 14.99 -26.53
CA LEU A 174 -23.62 15.36 -27.92
C LEU A 174 -24.91 15.50 -28.74
N ASP A 175 -25.83 14.54 -28.65
CA ASP A 175 -27.07 14.51 -29.43
C ASP A 175 -28.04 15.64 -29.04
N ILE A 176 -28.04 16.03 -27.77
CA ILE A 176 -28.84 17.16 -27.25
C ILE A 176 -28.26 18.51 -27.70
N HIS A 177 -26.95 18.62 -27.87
CA HIS A 177 -26.35 19.88 -28.29
C HIS A 177 -26.64 20.17 -29.76
N PRO A 178 -27.14 21.38 -30.09
CA PRO A 178 -27.17 21.83 -31.48
C PRO A 178 -25.74 21.80 -32.05
N LYS A 179 -25.63 21.66 -33.37
CA LYS A 179 -24.33 21.64 -34.06
C LYS A 179 -23.48 22.84 -33.61
N VAL A 180 -22.30 22.55 -33.08
CA VAL A 180 -21.34 23.56 -32.60
C VAL A 180 -20.34 23.88 -33.72
N GLU A 181 -19.52 24.91 -33.59
CA GLU A 181 -18.48 25.22 -34.57
C GLU A 181 -17.30 24.26 -34.46
N GLY A 182 -16.96 23.85 -33.23
CA GLY A 182 -15.91 22.87 -33.00
C GLY A 182 -15.93 22.30 -31.58
N PHE A 183 -15.30 21.15 -31.42
CA PHE A 183 -15.19 20.50 -30.12
C PHE A 183 -13.80 19.97 -29.83
N GLN A 184 -13.53 19.67 -28.56
CA GLN A 184 -12.34 18.99 -28.10
C GLN A 184 -12.68 17.91 -27.08
N VAL A 185 -11.82 16.89 -26.99
CA VAL A 185 -11.91 15.86 -25.96
C VAL A 185 -10.54 15.73 -25.30
N LEU A 186 -10.53 15.85 -23.98
CA LEU A 186 -9.38 15.77 -23.09
C LEU A 186 -9.61 14.69 -22.04
N SER A 187 -8.53 14.08 -21.57
CA SER A 187 -8.56 13.22 -20.38
C SER A 187 -8.52 14.09 -19.13
N ASP A 188 -8.71 13.46 -17.98
CA ASP A 188 -8.61 14.07 -16.66
C ASP A 188 -7.24 14.72 -16.39
N ASN A 189 -6.15 14.26 -17.00
CA ASN A 189 -4.83 14.91 -16.94
C ASN A 189 -4.56 15.93 -18.08
N GLY A 190 -5.54 16.19 -18.96
CA GLY A 190 -5.44 17.16 -20.05
C GLY A 190 -4.79 16.63 -21.33
N ALA A 191 -4.60 15.31 -21.47
CA ALA A 191 -4.15 14.72 -22.73
C ALA A 191 -5.26 14.76 -23.78
N TYR A 192 -4.90 15.10 -25.01
CA TYR A 192 -5.84 15.23 -26.12
C TYR A 192 -6.20 13.85 -26.67
N LEU A 193 -7.48 13.58 -26.88
CA LEU A 193 -7.95 12.36 -27.56
C LEU A 193 -7.30 12.20 -28.94
N LEU A 194 -7.23 13.32 -29.69
CA LEU A 194 -6.59 13.41 -30.99
C LEU A 194 -5.38 14.34 -30.86
N SER A 195 -4.18 13.76 -30.74
CA SER A 195 -2.92 14.50 -30.59
C SER A 195 -2.69 15.50 -31.74
N GLY A 196 -3.07 15.16 -32.97
CA GLY A 196 -2.97 16.05 -34.14
C GLY A 196 -3.86 17.31 -34.07
N TYR A 197 -4.85 17.32 -33.18
CA TYR A 197 -5.71 18.48 -32.88
C TYR A 197 -5.33 19.19 -31.58
N SER A 198 -4.13 18.92 -31.03
CA SER A 198 -3.65 19.61 -29.83
C SER A 198 -3.70 21.14 -30.01
N ARG A 199 -4.37 21.83 -29.07
CA ARG A 199 -4.63 23.28 -29.06
C ARG A 199 -5.38 23.82 -30.29
N ARG A 200 -5.94 22.94 -31.11
CA ARG A 200 -6.83 23.25 -32.23
C ARG A 200 -8.24 22.78 -31.88
N TRP A 201 -9.21 23.13 -32.72
CA TRP A 201 -10.58 22.66 -32.60
C TRP A 201 -10.82 21.57 -33.64
N ILE A 202 -11.47 20.48 -33.23
CA ILE A 202 -12.01 19.50 -34.18
C ILE A 202 -13.30 20.09 -34.76
N PRO A 203 -13.41 20.27 -36.10
CA PRO A 203 -14.63 20.76 -36.70
C PRO A 203 -15.81 19.82 -36.42
N ASP A 204 -16.95 20.38 -36.05
CA ASP A 204 -18.12 19.58 -35.72
C ASP A 204 -18.80 19.02 -36.99
N THR A 205 -18.49 17.77 -37.30
CA THR A 205 -19.12 17.01 -38.37
C THR A 205 -19.59 15.65 -37.86
N ALA A 206 -20.63 15.08 -38.49
CA ALA A 206 -21.12 13.75 -38.12
C ALA A 206 -20.01 12.68 -38.17
N ALA A 207 -19.10 12.78 -39.15
CA ALA A 207 -17.93 11.91 -39.25
C ALA A 207 -16.95 12.12 -38.09
N ALA A 208 -16.64 13.37 -37.74
CA ALA A 208 -15.76 13.69 -36.62
C ALA A 208 -16.33 13.21 -35.27
N ARG A 209 -17.62 13.42 -35.01
CA ARG A 209 -18.31 12.91 -33.80
C ARG A 209 -18.27 11.39 -33.72
N LYS A 210 -18.61 10.70 -34.83
CA LYS A 210 -18.56 9.23 -34.90
C LYS A 210 -17.14 8.71 -34.65
N ASN A 211 -16.14 9.35 -35.24
CA ASN A 211 -14.74 8.99 -35.04
C ASN A 211 -14.29 9.24 -33.59
N ALA A 212 -14.65 10.38 -33.00
CA ALA A 212 -14.34 10.69 -31.61
C ALA A 212 -14.95 9.66 -30.65
N LEU A 213 -16.23 9.32 -30.80
CA LEU A 213 -16.89 8.28 -30.00
C LEU A 213 -16.21 6.91 -30.16
N LYS A 214 -15.80 6.55 -31.39
CA LYS A 214 -15.04 5.32 -31.65
C LYS A 214 -13.70 5.32 -30.92
N LEU A 215 -12.95 6.42 -30.99
CA LEU A 215 -11.65 6.54 -30.32
C LEU A 215 -11.78 6.48 -28.81
N ILE A 216 -12.75 7.21 -28.23
CA ILE A 216 -13.05 7.19 -26.79
C ILE A 216 -13.36 5.76 -26.33
N SER A 217 -14.11 4.99 -27.12
CA SER A 217 -14.46 3.62 -26.74
C SER A 217 -13.26 2.71 -26.49
N GLY A 218 -12.16 2.90 -27.22
CA GLY A 218 -10.91 2.16 -27.07
C GLY A 218 -9.79 2.94 -26.37
N TRP A 219 -10.06 4.16 -25.89
CA TRP A 219 -9.04 5.04 -25.36
C TRP A 219 -8.59 4.53 -24.01
N ASN A 220 -7.39 3.94 -23.88
CA ASN A 220 -6.89 3.37 -22.63
C ASN A 220 -5.71 4.17 -22.07
N THR A 221 -5.98 5.32 -21.45
CA THR A 221 -4.99 6.06 -20.67
C THR A 221 -5.20 5.75 -19.19
N SER A 222 -4.14 5.33 -18.51
CA SER A 222 -4.12 5.27 -17.04
C SER A 222 -3.91 6.68 -16.51
N SER A 223 -4.85 7.20 -15.73
CA SER A 223 -4.71 8.52 -15.11
C SER A 223 -5.13 8.48 -13.64
N ASN A 224 -4.63 9.47 -12.89
CA ASN A 224 -4.78 9.59 -11.45
C ASN A 224 -6.06 10.37 -11.09
N SER A 225 -7.23 9.82 -11.42
CA SER A 225 -8.55 10.04 -10.80
C SER A 225 -8.96 11.48 -10.40
N SER A 226 -8.52 12.53 -11.12
CA SER A 226 -8.91 13.91 -10.82
C SER A 226 -9.04 14.71 -12.12
N PRO A 227 -10.24 15.20 -12.45
CA PRO A 227 -10.45 15.98 -13.67
C PRO A 227 -9.96 17.44 -13.55
N VAL A 228 -9.45 17.84 -12.39
CA VAL A 228 -9.06 19.23 -12.10
C VAL A 228 -7.90 19.65 -13.00
N GLU A 229 -6.93 18.78 -13.19
CA GLU A 229 -5.76 18.99 -14.02
C GLU A 229 -6.16 19.25 -15.47
N GLY A 230 -7.04 18.41 -16.03
CA GLY A 230 -7.61 18.57 -17.36
C GLY A 230 -8.41 19.86 -17.50
N LEU A 231 -9.18 20.23 -16.46
CA LEU A 231 -9.91 21.50 -16.44
C LEU A 231 -8.96 22.70 -16.44
N GLN A 232 -7.88 22.66 -15.66
CA GLN A 232 -6.87 23.71 -15.68
C GLN A 232 -6.20 23.83 -17.05
N VAL A 233 -5.87 22.71 -17.71
CA VAL A 233 -5.31 22.70 -19.06
C VAL A 233 -6.29 23.33 -20.05
N ALA A 234 -7.57 22.94 -19.99
CA ALA A 234 -8.61 23.49 -20.85
C ALA A 234 -8.76 25.00 -20.66
N LEU A 235 -8.89 25.47 -19.42
CA LEU A 235 -9.03 26.90 -19.11
C LEU A 235 -7.80 27.71 -19.53
N LYS A 236 -6.58 27.23 -19.22
CA LYS A 236 -5.33 27.89 -19.62
C LYS A 236 -5.21 28.04 -21.14
N THR A 237 -5.68 27.04 -21.89
CA THR A 237 -5.54 27.00 -23.35
C THR A 237 -6.64 27.79 -24.07
N TYR A 238 -7.89 27.66 -23.63
CA TYR A 238 -9.04 28.07 -24.42
C TYR A 238 -9.81 29.28 -23.87
N ALA A 239 -9.75 29.57 -22.56
CA ALA A 239 -10.63 30.56 -21.93
C ALA A 239 -10.45 31.99 -22.46
N ARG A 240 -9.24 32.34 -22.93
CA ARG A 240 -8.92 33.69 -23.45
C ARG A 240 -9.04 33.83 -24.96
N SER A 241 -9.71 32.90 -25.63
CA SER A 241 -9.88 32.93 -27.08
C SER A 241 -10.96 33.91 -27.56
N GLY A 242 -11.75 34.49 -26.65
CA GLY A 242 -12.91 35.34 -26.99
C GLY A 242 -14.10 34.57 -27.56
N LYS A 243 -14.04 33.22 -27.54
CA LYS A 243 -15.09 32.33 -28.03
C LYS A 243 -16.04 31.96 -26.90
N ASN A 244 -17.31 31.72 -27.25
CA ASN A 244 -18.32 31.19 -26.33
C ASN A 244 -18.12 29.68 -26.15
N ILE A 245 -17.50 29.28 -25.04
CA ILE A 245 -17.07 27.91 -24.79
C ILE A 245 -17.81 27.33 -23.58
N SER A 246 -18.24 26.07 -23.71
CA SER A 246 -18.70 25.23 -22.60
C SER A 246 -17.77 24.04 -22.38
N ILE A 247 -17.42 23.76 -21.13
CA ILE A 247 -16.64 22.58 -20.72
C ILE A 247 -17.58 21.60 -20.01
N TYR A 248 -17.52 20.34 -20.41
CA TYR A 248 -18.24 19.23 -19.79
C TYR A 248 -17.26 18.26 -19.14
N ILE A 249 -17.38 18.09 -17.83
CA ILE A 249 -16.52 17.20 -17.05
C ILE A 249 -17.30 15.93 -16.70
N PHE A 250 -16.75 14.78 -17.05
CA PHE A 250 -17.29 13.46 -16.72
C PHE A 250 -16.34 12.79 -15.73
N GLY A 251 -16.81 12.46 -14.53
CA GLY A 251 -15.99 11.81 -13.53
C GLY A 251 -16.80 11.29 -12.35
N ASP A 252 -16.13 10.55 -11.46
CA ASP A 252 -16.76 9.93 -10.29
C ASP A 252 -16.08 10.29 -8.97
N ASP A 253 -14.80 10.71 -8.98
CA ASP A 253 -14.11 11.04 -7.73
C ASP A 253 -13.17 12.26 -7.82
N TYR A 254 -12.77 12.77 -6.65
CA TYR A 254 -11.75 13.81 -6.50
C TYR A 254 -10.79 13.46 -5.35
N THR A 255 -9.53 13.21 -5.69
CA THR A 255 -8.49 12.72 -4.79
C THR A 255 -7.65 13.81 -4.13
N GLY A 256 -7.77 15.07 -4.55
CA GLY A 256 -6.98 16.16 -3.98
C GLY A 256 -7.31 16.43 -2.51
N SER A 257 -6.33 16.89 -1.74
CA SER A 257 -6.43 17.02 -0.27
C SER A 257 -7.41 18.09 0.21
N SER A 258 -7.60 19.17 -0.56
CA SER A 258 -8.55 20.25 -0.23
C SER A 258 -9.22 20.84 -1.46
N TYR A 259 -10.30 21.59 -1.23
CA TYR A 259 -11.11 22.21 -2.29
C TYR A 259 -10.69 23.65 -2.59
N ASP A 260 -10.40 24.46 -1.57
CA ASP A 260 -10.20 25.90 -1.71
C ASP A 260 -9.05 26.28 -2.67
N PRO A 261 -7.86 25.66 -2.60
CA PRO A 261 -6.78 25.98 -3.53
C PRO A 261 -7.18 25.71 -4.99
N VAL A 262 -7.93 24.63 -5.22
CA VAL A 262 -8.44 24.29 -6.55
C VAL A 262 -9.48 25.29 -7.01
N LEU A 263 -10.49 25.57 -6.19
CA LEU A 263 -11.55 26.52 -6.52
C LEU A 263 -10.97 27.91 -6.82
N ASN A 264 -10.01 28.37 -6.02
CA ASN A 264 -9.34 29.67 -6.22
C ASN A 264 -8.48 29.71 -7.49
N ALA A 265 -7.77 28.62 -7.79
CA ALA A 265 -6.99 28.50 -9.02
C ALA A 265 -7.88 28.53 -10.26
N LEU A 266 -9.00 27.79 -10.23
CA LEU A 266 -9.97 27.74 -11.33
C LEU A 266 -10.66 29.10 -11.54
N ASP A 267 -11.08 29.75 -10.46
CA ASP A 267 -11.67 31.10 -10.53
C ASP A 267 -10.69 32.09 -11.17
N LYS A 268 -9.43 32.12 -10.74
CA LYS A 268 -8.39 32.99 -11.31
C LYS A 268 -8.15 32.73 -12.80
N LEU A 269 -8.27 31.47 -13.24
CA LEU A 269 -8.10 31.11 -14.66
C LEU A 269 -9.29 31.53 -15.52
N ASN A 270 -10.50 31.39 -14.99
CA ASN A 270 -11.73 31.60 -15.75
C ASN A 270 -12.38 32.98 -15.54
N ARG A 271 -11.85 33.83 -14.66
CA ARG A 271 -12.42 35.14 -14.38
C ARG A 271 -11.99 36.21 -15.40
N ASN A 272 -12.97 36.91 -15.96
CA ASN A 272 -12.74 38.11 -16.74
C ASN A 272 -12.31 39.26 -15.81
N ARG A 273 -11.19 39.90 -16.12
CA ARG A 273 -10.59 40.96 -15.28
C ARG A 273 -11.35 42.28 -15.31
N ILE A 274 -12.23 42.49 -16.29
CA ILE A 274 -12.96 43.74 -16.47
C ILE A 274 -14.30 43.71 -15.75
N ASN A 275 -15.13 42.71 -16.04
CA ASN A 275 -16.48 42.60 -15.50
C ASN A 275 -16.64 41.55 -14.39
N GLY A 276 -15.62 40.73 -14.14
CA GLY A 276 -15.66 39.69 -13.11
C GLY A 276 -16.42 38.41 -13.50
N ASP A 277 -17.01 38.36 -14.70
CA ASP A 277 -17.77 37.20 -15.17
C ASP A 277 -16.87 36.02 -15.56
N PRO A 278 -17.36 34.77 -15.47
CA PRO A 278 -16.65 33.61 -16.00
C PRO A 278 -16.56 33.69 -17.54
N LEU A 279 -15.38 33.44 -18.09
CA LEU A 279 -15.09 33.44 -19.52
C LEU A 279 -15.67 32.20 -20.23
N VAL A 280 -15.71 31.08 -19.52
CA VAL A 280 -16.15 29.76 -20.01
C VAL A 280 -17.21 29.21 -19.06
N LYS A 281 -18.25 28.58 -19.60
CA LYS A 281 -19.21 27.83 -18.78
C LYS A 281 -18.65 26.45 -18.44
N VAL A 282 -18.82 26.00 -17.19
CA VAL A 282 -18.33 24.69 -16.76
C VAL A 282 -19.50 23.87 -16.22
N HIS A 283 -19.74 22.74 -16.87
CA HIS A 283 -20.75 21.73 -16.53
C HIS A 283 -20.05 20.46 -16.07
N ALA A 284 -20.72 19.69 -15.22
CA ALA A 284 -20.18 18.44 -14.72
C ALA A 284 -21.26 17.37 -14.60
N ILE A 285 -20.88 16.15 -14.96
CA ILE A 285 -21.68 14.95 -14.88
C ILE A 285 -20.94 13.98 -13.96
N GLY A 286 -21.47 13.81 -12.75
CA GLY A 286 -20.95 12.91 -11.74
C GLY A 286 -21.55 11.53 -11.87
N PHE A 287 -20.71 10.51 -11.91
CA PHE A 287 -21.16 9.11 -11.87
C PHE A 287 -20.96 8.58 -10.45
N VAL A 288 -22.01 7.98 -9.89
CA VAL A 288 -21.86 7.23 -8.63
C VAL A 288 -21.33 5.84 -8.97
N THR A 289 -20.16 5.50 -8.43
CA THR A 289 -19.52 4.18 -8.55
C THR A 289 -19.31 3.57 -7.17
N SER A 290 -18.99 2.28 -7.08
CA SER A 290 -18.72 1.63 -5.79
C SER A 290 -17.48 2.18 -5.08
N GLN A 291 -16.61 2.91 -5.80
CA GLN A 291 -15.38 3.50 -5.30
C GLN A 291 -15.46 5.02 -5.17
N SER A 292 -16.51 5.66 -5.73
CA SER A 292 -16.69 7.11 -5.68
C SER A 292 -16.90 7.60 -4.26
N THR A 293 -16.31 8.75 -3.94
CA THR A 293 -16.65 9.49 -2.72
C THR A 293 -17.55 10.68 -3.06
N ASN A 294 -18.22 11.27 -2.05
CA ASN A 294 -19.02 12.49 -2.26
C ASN A 294 -18.16 13.72 -2.65
N ARG A 295 -16.83 13.59 -2.68
CA ARG A 295 -15.90 14.70 -2.89
C ARG A 295 -16.02 15.30 -4.30
N PHE A 296 -16.22 14.47 -5.33
CA PHE A 296 -16.43 14.96 -6.69
C PHE A 296 -17.67 15.82 -6.78
N GLY A 297 -18.80 15.33 -6.25
CA GLY A 297 -20.07 16.05 -6.29
C GLY A 297 -20.01 17.38 -5.54
N ILE A 298 -19.36 17.40 -4.37
CA ILE A 298 -19.14 18.63 -3.59
C ILE A 298 -18.32 19.64 -4.39
N LEU A 299 -17.16 19.23 -4.92
CA LEU A 299 -16.29 20.11 -5.70
C LEU A 299 -17.00 20.61 -6.96
N MET A 300 -17.58 19.71 -7.74
CA MET A 300 -18.21 20.05 -9.01
C MET A 300 -19.44 20.93 -8.82
N ARG A 301 -20.23 20.75 -7.77
CA ARG A 301 -21.34 21.68 -7.45
C ARG A 301 -20.85 23.11 -7.28
N GLU A 302 -19.74 23.31 -6.57
CA GLU A 302 -19.14 24.64 -6.39
C GLU A 302 -18.51 25.17 -7.69
N VAL A 303 -17.79 24.32 -8.43
CA VAL A 303 -17.20 24.68 -9.73
C VAL A 303 -18.29 25.13 -10.70
N THR A 304 -19.35 24.34 -10.90
CA THR A 304 -20.39 24.68 -11.86
C THR A 304 -21.14 25.94 -11.46
N LYS A 305 -21.42 26.12 -10.15
CA LYS A 305 -22.09 27.31 -9.63
C LYS A 305 -21.28 28.59 -9.89
N ARG A 306 -19.97 28.58 -9.65
CA ARG A 306 -19.09 29.73 -9.90
C ARG A 306 -18.90 30.04 -11.38
N ASN A 307 -19.08 29.05 -12.25
CA ASN A 307 -18.83 29.14 -13.69
C ASN A 307 -20.12 29.10 -14.53
N ARG A 308 -21.27 29.49 -13.96
CA ARG A 308 -22.57 29.59 -14.67
C ARG A 308 -22.96 28.31 -15.44
N GLY A 309 -22.62 27.14 -14.89
CA GLY A 309 -23.00 25.86 -15.46
C GLY A 309 -23.83 25.02 -14.49
N THR A 310 -23.98 23.74 -14.84
CA THR A 310 -24.87 22.79 -14.17
C THR A 310 -24.10 21.55 -13.75
N PHE A 311 -24.36 21.08 -12.54
CA PHE A 311 -23.91 19.77 -12.06
C PHE A 311 -25.07 18.78 -12.09
N LEU A 312 -24.84 17.61 -12.70
CA LEU A 312 -25.77 16.48 -12.72
C LEU A 312 -25.13 15.27 -12.07
N ALA A 313 -25.77 14.72 -11.05
CA ALA A 313 -25.36 13.46 -10.42
C ALA A 313 -26.21 12.32 -11.00
N LEU A 314 -25.54 11.30 -11.54
CA LEU A 314 -26.17 10.13 -12.13
C LEU A 314 -26.10 8.96 -11.13
N PRO A 315 -27.24 8.47 -10.61
CA PRO A 315 -27.27 7.40 -9.62
C PRO A 315 -26.80 6.06 -10.21
N ILE A 316 -26.41 5.10 -9.39
CA ILE A 316 -26.14 3.73 -9.87
C ILE A 316 -27.43 3.21 -10.54
N ARG A 317 -27.31 2.67 -11.76
CA ARG A 317 -28.41 2.03 -12.50
C ARG A 317 -28.26 0.53 -12.44
#